data_AF-A0A5J5BDF7-F1
#
_entry.id   AF-A0A5J5BDF7-F1
#
_cell.length_a   1.000
_cell.length_b   1.000
_cell.length_c   1.000
_cell.angle_alpha   90.00
_cell.angle_beta   90.00
_cell.angle_gamma   90.00
#
_symmetry.space_group_name_H-M   'P 1'
#
loop_
_entity.id
_entity.type
_entity.pdbx_description
1 polymer ?
#
loop_
_entity_poly.entity_id
_entity_poly.type
_entity_poly.pdbx_seq_one_letter_code
_entity_poly.pdbx_strand_id
1 'polypeptide(L)'
;MKAASCVTFATGKDAKPSAACCSGLQQLAQSVKSVDDKKGICRCLKAGVKNFAGVQDKLLSQIPSACKIKVGFPVSISINCETIH
;
A
#
# COMPACT_ATOMS: atom_id res chain seq x y z
N MET A 1 7.13 2.25 -10.47
CA MET A 1 6.45 1.79 -9.23
C MET A 1 5.28 2.72 -8.91
N LYS A 2 4.02 2.25 -8.94
CA LYS A 2 2.84 3.11 -8.69
C LYS A 2 2.63 3.53 -7.23
N ALA A 3 3.26 2.84 -6.28
CA ALA A 3 3.19 3.14 -4.85
C ALA A 3 4.43 3.88 -4.30
N ALA A 4 5.43 4.18 -5.14
CA ALA A 4 6.67 4.85 -4.68
C ALA A 4 6.40 6.27 -4.13
N SER A 5 5.39 6.95 -4.68
CA SER A 5 4.90 8.25 -4.23
C SER A 5 4.24 8.23 -2.85
N CYS A 6 4.03 7.05 -2.24
CA CYS A 6 3.49 6.87 -0.90
C CYS A 6 4.57 6.82 0.19
N VAL A 7 5.85 6.69 -0.19
CA VAL A 7 6.95 6.44 0.76
C VAL A 7 7.13 7.59 1.74
N THR A 8 6.96 8.84 1.29
CA THR A 8 7.13 10.02 2.15
C THR A 8 6.08 10.06 3.26
N PHE A 9 4.81 9.72 2.95
CA PHE A 9 3.78 9.53 3.97
C PHE A 9 4.06 8.28 4.82
N ALA A 10 4.42 7.16 4.20
CA ALA A 10 4.69 5.92 4.92
C ALA A 10 5.87 6.03 5.91
N THR A 11 6.80 6.95 5.68
CA THR A 11 7.95 7.25 6.57
C THR A 11 7.67 8.40 7.55
N GLY A 12 6.47 8.99 7.52
CA GLY A 12 6.10 10.11 8.38
C GLY A 12 6.74 11.45 8.01
N LYS A 13 7.33 11.55 6.82
CA LYS A 13 7.84 12.82 6.29
C LYS A 13 6.72 13.74 5.83
N ASP A 14 5.61 13.17 5.37
CA ASP A 14 4.39 13.90 5.03
C ASP A 14 3.25 13.55 5.99
N ALA A 15 2.42 14.54 6.30
CA ALA A 15 1.22 14.36 7.13
C ALA A 15 0.06 13.68 6.39
N LYS A 16 0.08 13.66 5.04
CA LYS A 16 -0.95 13.02 4.21
C LYS A 16 -0.35 12.37 2.96
N PRO A 17 -0.98 11.33 2.40
CA PRO A 17 -0.58 10.78 1.12
C PRO A 17 -0.68 11.84 0.00
N SER A 18 0.29 11.83 -0.91
CA SER A 18 0.24 12.66 -2.11
C SER A 18 -0.89 12.23 -3.05
N ALA A 19 -1.39 13.14 -3.90
CA ALA A 19 -2.36 12.78 -4.93
C ALA A 19 -1.83 11.66 -5.84
N ALA A 20 -0.54 11.72 -6.20
CA ALA A 20 0.12 10.69 -6.99
C ALA A 20 0.16 9.32 -6.29
N CYS A 21 0.32 9.28 -4.97
CA CYS A 21 0.20 8.04 -4.18
C CYS A 21 -1.20 7.45 -4.31
N CYS A 22 -2.23 8.25 -4.03
CA CYS A 22 -3.61 7.77 -4.06
C CYS A 22 -4.04 7.34 -5.47
N SER A 23 -3.72 8.12 -6.51
CA SER A 23 -4.01 7.75 -7.90
C SER A 23 -3.30 6.46 -8.30
N GLY A 24 -2.03 6.28 -7.90
CA GLY A 24 -1.28 5.05 -8.17
C GLY A 24 -1.91 3.82 -7.51
N LEU A 25 -2.33 3.95 -6.25
CA LEU A 25 -3.01 2.87 -5.53
C LEU A 25 -4.42 2.59 -6.05
N GLN A 26 -5.16 3.61 -6.47
CA GLN A 26 -6.48 3.44 -7.08
C GLN A 26 -6.39 2.69 -8.40
N GLN A 27 -5.40 3.01 -9.25
CA GLN A 27 -5.13 2.23 -10.46
C GLN A 27 -4.75 0.78 -10.14
N LEU A 28 -4.00 0.56 -9.06
CA LEU A 28 -3.65 -0.77 -8.60
C LEU A 28 -4.90 -1.54 -8.15
N ALA A 29 -5.78 -0.91 -7.37
CA ALA A 29 -7.04 -1.47 -6.91
C ALA A 29 -7.99 -1.80 -8.07
N GLN A 30 -8.02 -0.98 -9.12
CA GLN A 30 -8.76 -1.25 -10.36
C GLN A 30 -8.17 -2.40 -11.18
N SER A 31 -6.88 -2.70 -11.00
CA SER A 31 -6.20 -3.79 -11.69
C SER A 31 -6.44 -5.15 -11.01
N VAL A 32 -6.98 -5.16 -9.78
CA VAL A 32 -7.30 -6.38 -9.04
C VAL A 32 -8.55 -7.02 -9.64
N LYS A 33 -8.39 -8.18 -10.29
CA LYS A 33 -9.51 -8.98 -10.80
C LYS A 33 -9.65 -10.32 -10.09
N SER A 34 -8.57 -10.80 -9.46
CA SER A 34 -8.49 -12.10 -8.80
C SER A 34 -7.85 -12.00 -7.41
N VAL A 35 -7.98 -13.08 -6.63
CA VAL A 35 -7.28 -13.23 -5.35
C VAL A 35 -5.76 -13.25 -5.56
N ASP A 36 -5.29 -13.91 -6.61
CA ASP A 36 -3.88 -13.91 -6.99
C ASP A 36 -3.34 -12.51 -7.26
N ASP A 37 -4.13 -11.63 -7.89
CA ASP A 37 -3.74 -10.22 -8.06
C ASP A 37 -3.58 -9.51 -6.71
N LYS A 38 -4.50 -9.75 -5.76
CA LYS A 38 -4.39 -9.18 -4.40
C LYS A 38 -3.12 -9.68 -3.71
N LYS A 39 -2.82 -10.98 -3.81
CA LYS A 39 -1.61 -11.59 -3.24
C LYS A 39 -0.35 -11.00 -3.89
N GLY A 40 -0.34 -10.87 -5.22
CA GLY A 40 0.75 -10.26 -5.98
C GLY A 40 1.02 -8.82 -5.57
N ILE A 41 -0.03 -8.01 -5.45
CA ILE A 41 0.07 -6.63 -4.95
C ILE A 41 0.58 -6.59 -3.53
N CYS A 42 0.05 -7.43 -2.63
CA CYS A 42 0.50 -7.50 -1.25
C CYS A 42 2.00 -7.81 -1.19
N ARG A 43 2.49 -8.80 -1.95
CA ARG A 43 3.91 -9.16 -2.01
C ARG A 43 4.75 -8.00 -2.56
N CYS A 44 4.27 -7.32 -3.60
CA CYS A 44 4.93 -6.15 -4.18
C CYS A 44 5.04 -4.99 -3.17
N LEU A 45 3.96 -4.66 -2.47
CA LEU A 45 3.94 -3.63 -1.43
C LEU A 45 4.89 -3.99 -0.28
N LYS A 46 4.84 -5.25 0.20
CA LYS A 46 5.70 -5.78 1.25
C LYS A 46 7.19 -5.71 0.88
N ALA A 47 7.53 -6.10 -0.34
CA ALA A 47 8.91 -5.96 -0.84
C ALA A 47 9.31 -4.49 -0.98
N GLY A 48 8.40 -3.64 -1.47
CA GLY A 48 8.60 -2.20 -1.59
C GLY A 48 8.96 -1.56 -0.25
N VAL A 49 8.15 -1.75 0.79
CA VAL A 49 8.39 -1.14 2.11
C VAL A 49 9.69 -1.62 2.77
N LYS A 50 10.14 -2.85 2.50
CA LYS A 50 11.45 -3.32 2.99
C LYS A 50 12.63 -2.53 2.42
N ASN A 51 12.50 -1.95 1.23
CA ASN A 51 13.54 -1.13 0.61
C ASN A 51 13.61 0.31 1.19
N PHE A 52 12.61 0.71 1.99
CA PHE A 52 12.54 2.05 2.56
C PHE A 52 12.71 1.98 4.08
N ALA A 53 13.88 2.40 4.57
CA ALA A 53 14.12 2.51 6.00
C ALA A 53 13.20 3.57 6.64
N GLY A 54 12.66 3.27 7.82
CA GLY A 54 11.80 4.18 8.58
C GLY A 54 10.32 4.16 8.21
N VAL A 55 9.87 3.21 7.38
CA VAL A 55 8.44 3.02 7.13
C VAL A 55 7.72 2.60 8.42
N GLN A 56 6.59 3.23 8.69
CA GLN A 56 5.76 2.99 9.87
C GLN A 56 4.48 2.25 9.49
N ASP A 57 4.25 1.11 10.13
CA ASP A 57 3.07 0.28 9.90
C ASP A 57 1.74 1.02 10.15
N LYS A 58 1.74 1.89 11.18
CA LYS A 58 0.63 2.76 11.52
C LYS A 58 0.25 3.71 10.38
N LEU A 59 1.23 4.17 9.59
CA LEU A 59 0.97 5.06 8.45
C LEU A 59 0.49 4.26 7.25
N LEU A 60 1.10 3.10 6.98
CA LEU A 60 0.64 2.20 5.92
C LEU A 60 -0.83 1.81 6.06
N SER A 61 -1.26 1.44 7.27
CA SER A 61 -2.65 1.07 7.55
C SER A 61 -3.63 2.23 7.41
N GLN A 62 -3.16 3.48 7.49
CA GLN A 62 -3.98 4.68 7.25
C GLN A 62 -4.08 5.05 5.77
N ILE A 63 -3.16 4.60 4.91
CA ILE A 63 -3.15 4.94 3.47
C ILE A 63 -4.50 4.59 2.81
N PRO A 64 -5.10 3.40 3.00
CA PRO A 64 -6.35 3.07 2.36
C PRO A 64 -7.48 4.05 2.71
N SER A 65 -7.62 4.37 3.99
CA SER A 65 -8.62 5.32 4.48
C SER A 65 -8.33 6.74 4.00
N ALA A 66 -7.07 7.18 4.04
CA ALA A 66 -6.65 8.52 3.62
C ALA A 66 -6.83 8.73 2.10
N CYS A 67 -6.58 7.69 1.30
CA CYS A 67 -6.78 7.70 -0.15
C CYS A 67 -8.20 7.29 -0.58
N LYS A 68 -9.09 6.98 0.38
CA LYS A 68 -10.46 6.49 0.13
C LYS A 68 -10.52 5.28 -0.82
N ILE A 69 -9.54 4.38 -0.73
CA ILE A 69 -9.46 3.15 -1.52
C ILE A 69 -9.90 1.95 -0.67
N LYS A 70 -10.70 1.06 -1.26
CA LYS A 70 -11.04 -0.24 -0.65
C LYS A 70 -10.06 -1.30 -1.14
N VAL A 71 -8.96 -1.43 -0.43
CA VAL A 71 -8.04 -2.55 -0.56
C VAL A 71 -8.54 -3.59 0.43
N GLY A 72 -9.09 -4.72 -0.02
CA GLY A 72 -9.75 -5.73 0.83
C GLY A 72 -8.82 -6.48 1.79
N PHE A 73 -7.68 -5.90 2.14
CA PHE A 73 -6.69 -6.42 3.08
C PHE A 73 -5.96 -5.24 3.75
N PRO A 74 -5.50 -5.41 5.01
CA PRO A 74 -4.72 -4.37 5.69
C PRO A 74 -3.35 -4.18 5.03
N VAL A 75 -2.92 -2.94 4.80
CA VAL A 75 -1.56 -2.69 4.29
C VAL A 75 -0.61 -2.56 5.48
N SER A 76 0.21 -3.57 5.71
CA SER A 76 1.21 -3.60 6.79
C SER A 76 2.52 -4.23 6.31
N ILE A 77 3.63 -3.96 7.03
CA ILE A 77 4.95 -4.58 6.77
C ILE A 77 4.91 -6.08 7.14
N SER A 78 4.13 -6.41 8.17
CA SER A 78 3.98 -7.75 8.72
C SER A 78 2.87 -8.57 8.07
N ILE A 79 2.12 -8.02 7.10
CA ILE A 79 1.02 -8.77 6.46
C ILE A 79 1.52 -10.11 5.90
N ASN A 80 0.73 -11.15 6.16
CA ASN A 80 0.86 -12.41 5.47
C ASN A 80 0.02 -12.37 4.19
N CYS A 81 0.66 -12.22 3.04
CA CYS A 81 -0.04 -12.18 1.75
C CYS A 81 -0.75 -13.48 1.41
N GLU A 82 -0.37 -14.61 2.03
CA GLU A 82 -1.02 -15.90 1.77
C GLU A 82 -2.41 -16.02 2.38
N THR A 83 -2.72 -15.22 3.41
CA THR A 83 -4.02 -15.22 4.10
C THR A 83 -5.04 -14.31 3.41
N ILE A 84 -4.74 -13.79 2.23
CA ILE A 84 -5.66 -12.97 1.44
C ILE A 84 -6.55 -13.89 0.59
N HIS A 85 -7.86 -13.63 0.65
CA HIS A 85 -8.92 -14.36 -0.05
C HIS A 85 -9.75 -13.44 -0.97
#